data_AF-A0A2P4XVP0-F1
#
_entry.id   AF-A0A2P4XVP0-F1
#
_cell.length_a   1.000
_cell.length_b   1.000
_cell.length_c   1.000
_cell.angle_alpha   90.00
_cell.angle_beta   90.00
_cell.angle_gamma   90.00
#
_symmetry.space_group_name_H-M   'P 1'
#
loop_
_entity.id
_entity.type
_entity.pdbx_description
1 polymer ?
#
loop_
_entity_poly.entity_id
_entity_poly.type
_entity_poly.pdbx_seq_one_letter_code
_entity_poly.pdbx_strand_id
1 'polypeptide(L)'
;MGELSADVLVLFTFDNTLVDVDSNLHIAQQLDATLANAVWTKYDQQVDRAKVMDQFLVQLAEKCPQVSCVDIRNAAQRLPYNHHMVDAIRLAVDDFGATCKIVSDSTVFGVQSFVQHVGLADRVSEVVANPTHFENGGKVLRVRPYQGDHVAPHKCARCPKNLCKGAVVEQILQQHRYSRVLFVGEGDGDFCPSMKLAMDDVVFARADEVGLLPLLNENPDQIQAHIRQWEKGEDILAYFRDFFYRQYPQCRQANVNDTLVYAQQDGNFSVPTPMPRDPGELLVIFDFDDSLVNEDSDVYVFGSFHPELCKTAYERHAKKPIWPSVFDDMLQVLASEKPDVTPELIRQRVAQIPVQARMLDAVRMAVELFGADVKVISDGNTFYIESMLDHQDLSNHVKEVFANPIEHEPLDDGRTRLRIRPYHGDHLEPHGCKWCPTNMCKGSILDSIRSSKSYYRVIYVGDGTGDFCPASRLTEYDVVW
;
A
#
# COMPACT_ATOMS: atom_id res chain seq x y z
N MET A 1 16.70 24.69 -4.38
CA MET A 1 16.18 23.56 -5.17
C MET A 1 16.30 22.35 -4.26
N GLY A 2 15.20 21.73 -3.86
CA GLY A 2 15.26 20.50 -3.07
C GLY A 2 15.86 19.39 -3.94
N GLU A 3 16.67 18.52 -3.34
CA GLU A 3 17.18 17.31 -4.00
C GLU A 3 15.99 16.46 -4.46
N LEU A 4 15.92 16.15 -5.76
CA LEU A 4 14.94 15.23 -6.30
C LEU A 4 15.37 13.80 -5.94
N SER A 5 14.56 13.10 -5.16
CA SER A 5 14.77 11.69 -4.78
C SER A 5 13.85 10.78 -5.60
N ALA A 6 14.37 9.61 -5.98
CA ALA A 6 13.58 8.55 -6.58
C ALA A 6 12.69 7.92 -5.50
N ASP A 7 11.38 8.01 -5.71
CA ASP A 7 10.37 7.38 -4.85
C ASP A 7 10.33 5.85 -5.08
N VAL A 8 11.41 5.18 -4.69
CA VAL A 8 11.66 3.76 -4.89
C VAL A 8 12.06 3.13 -3.57
N LEU A 9 11.43 2.01 -3.23
CA LEU A 9 11.85 1.14 -2.13
C LEU A 9 12.69 -0.01 -2.69
N VAL A 10 13.89 -0.18 -2.15
CA VAL A 10 14.72 -1.35 -2.39
C VAL A 10 14.74 -2.22 -1.14
N LEU A 11 14.29 -3.45 -1.28
CA LEU A 11 14.25 -4.47 -0.23
C LEU A 11 15.28 -5.54 -0.55
N PHE A 12 16.19 -5.77 0.39
CA PHE A 12 17.12 -6.89 0.32
C PHE A 12 16.82 -7.91 1.41
N THR A 13 16.91 -9.18 1.06
CA THR A 13 17.15 -10.23 2.05
C THR A 13 18.65 -10.30 2.36
N PHE A 14 19.03 -10.90 3.49
CA PHE A 14 20.41 -10.85 3.95
C PHE A 14 21.20 -12.10 3.56
N ASP A 15 20.82 -13.25 4.12
CA ASP A 15 21.49 -14.53 3.90
C ASP A 15 21.36 -14.96 2.44
N ASN A 16 22.47 -15.47 1.88
CA ASN A 16 22.60 -15.83 0.47
C ASN A 16 22.17 -14.73 -0.51
N THR A 17 22.10 -13.46 -0.10
CA THR A 17 21.71 -12.34 -0.96
C THR A 17 22.67 -11.18 -0.81
N LEU A 18 22.64 -10.49 0.32
CA LEU A 18 23.65 -9.46 0.63
C LEU A 18 24.97 -10.08 1.10
N VAL A 19 24.90 -11.19 1.82
CA VAL A 19 26.06 -12.03 2.16
C VAL A 19 25.94 -13.37 1.46
N ASP A 20 27.06 -14.00 1.12
CA ASP A 20 27.09 -15.20 0.27
C ASP A 20 26.85 -16.51 1.05
N VAL A 21 26.44 -16.41 2.32
CA VAL A 21 26.31 -17.52 3.26
C VAL A 21 25.09 -17.36 4.18
N ASP A 22 24.71 -18.45 4.85
CA ASP A 22 23.91 -18.38 6.07
C ASP A 22 24.72 -17.68 7.17
N SER A 23 24.35 -16.44 7.50
CA SER A 23 25.09 -15.64 8.47
C SER A 23 25.08 -16.21 9.88
N ASN A 24 23.96 -16.77 10.35
CA ASN A 24 23.87 -17.33 11.70
C ASN A 24 24.80 -18.54 11.85
N LEU A 25 24.76 -19.48 10.90
CA LEU A 25 25.63 -20.65 10.90
C LEU A 25 27.10 -20.25 10.73
N HIS A 26 27.40 -19.32 9.83
CA HIS A 26 28.78 -18.89 9.58
C HIS A 26 29.38 -18.18 10.80
N ILE A 27 28.64 -17.27 11.44
CA ILE A 27 29.05 -16.62 12.69
C ILE A 27 29.27 -17.66 13.79
N ALA A 28 28.32 -18.60 13.95
CA ALA A 28 28.43 -19.64 14.95
C ALA A 28 29.68 -20.52 14.75
N GLN A 29 29.98 -20.90 13.50
CA GLN A 29 31.15 -21.70 13.17
C GLN A 29 32.47 -20.95 13.40
N GLN A 30 32.52 -19.65 13.14
CA GLN A 30 33.70 -18.83 13.45
C GLN A 30 33.96 -18.72 14.97
N LEU A 31 32.90 -18.73 15.78
CA LEU A 31 33.02 -18.63 17.24
C LEU A 31 33.34 -19.98 17.89
N ASP A 32 32.64 -21.05 17.51
CA ASP A 32 32.87 -22.42 17.97
C ASP A 32 32.23 -23.44 17.01
N ALA A 33 33.00 -23.92 16.03
CA ALA A 33 32.52 -24.87 15.01
C ALA A 33 31.97 -26.18 15.59
N THR A 34 32.56 -26.69 16.69
CA THR A 34 32.08 -27.94 17.31
C THR A 34 30.71 -27.75 17.94
N LEU A 35 30.52 -26.65 18.67
CA LEU A 35 29.23 -26.31 19.27
C LEU A 35 28.19 -25.97 18.19
N ALA A 36 28.56 -25.20 17.18
CA ALA A 36 27.69 -24.85 16.06
C ALA A 36 27.14 -26.13 15.39
N ASN A 37 28.02 -27.06 15.01
CA ASN A 37 27.59 -28.32 14.40
C ASN A 37 26.69 -29.14 15.35
N ALA A 38 26.99 -29.18 16.65
CA ALA A 38 26.19 -29.91 17.63
C ALA A 38 24.78 -29.32 17.83
N VAL A 39 24.64 -27.99 17.77
CA VAL A 39 23.35 -27.31 17.88
C VAL A 39 22.56 -27.40 16.58
N TRP A 40 23.20 -27.15 15.43
CA TRP A 40 22.53 -27.20 14.12
C TRP A 40 22.19 -28.62 13.64
N THR A 41 22.88 -29.68 14.08
CA THR A 41 22.47 -31.06 13.73
C THR A 41 21.11 -31.43 14.33
N LYS A 42 20.66 -30.71 15.36
CA LYS A 42 19.33 -30.85 15.97
C LYS A 42 18.28 -29.96 15.29
N TYR A 43 18.68 -29.20 14.26
CA TYR A 43 17.79 -28.38 13.46
C TYR A 43 16.99 -29.25 12.50
N ASP A 44 15.69 -29.28 12.69
CA ASP A 44 14.73 -29.62 11.64
C ASP A 44 14.19 -28.29 11.08
N GLN A 45 13.82 -28.23 9.80
CA GLN A 45 13.23 -27.05 9.17
C GLN A 45 11.93 -26.58 9.87
N GLN A 46 11.35 -27.42 10.74
CA GLN A 46 10.23 -27.05 11.63
C GLN A 46 10.64 -26.26 12.89
N VAL A 47 11.93 -26.17 13.21
CA VAL A 47 12.47 -25.42 14.36
C VAL A 47 12.71 -23.97 13.95
N ASP A 48 12.30 -23.05 14.84
CA ASP A 48 12.52 -21.61 14.70
C ASP A 48 14.03 -21.28 14.71
N ARG A 49 14.54 -20.73 13.59
CA ARG A 49 15.97 -20.38 13.40
C ARG A 49 16.47 -19.40 14.47
N ALA A 50 15.63 -18.49 14.95
CA ALA A 50 15.98 -17.58 16.03
C ALA A 50 16.28 -18.34 17.34
N LYS A 51 15.50 -19.39 17.65
CA LYS A 51 15.71 -20.23 18.84
C LYS A 51 17.00 -21.04 18.75
N VAL A 52 17.36 -21.52 17.57
CA VAL A 52 18.61 -22.27 17.36
C VAL A 52 19.82 -21.36 17.64
N MET A 53 19.79 -20.14 17.08
CA MET A 53 20.85 -19.17 17.31
C MET A 53 20.91 -18.72 18.78
N ASP A 54 19.76 -18.50 19.45
CA ASP A 54 19.70 -18.20 20.89
C ASP A 54 20.33 -19.32 21.73
N GLN A 55 19.97 -20.58 21.44
CA GLN A 55 20.52 -21.75 22.14
C GLN A 55 22.03 -21.87 21.96
N PHE A 56 22.53 -21.62 20.75
CA PHE A 56 23.97 -21.60 20.48
C PHE A 56 24.67 -20.52 21.30
N LEU A 57 24.18 -19.28 21.29
CA LEU A 57 24.80 -18.15 21.98
C LEU A 57 24.79 -18.32 23.51
N VAL A 58 23.72 -18.89 24.08
CA VAL A 58 23.66 -19.24 25.50
C VAL A 58 24.70 -20.29 25.87
N GLN A 59 24.77 -21.40 25.12
CA GLN A 59 25.76 -22.45 25.36
C GLN A 59 27.19 -21.97 25.13
N LEU A 60 27.40 -21.08 24.16
CA LEU A 60 28.70 -20.47 23.89
C LEU A 60 29.17 -19.64 25.08
N ALA A 61 28.28 -18.83 25.67
CA ALA A 61 28.63 -18.01 26.83
C ALA A 61 28.97 -18.83 28.07
N GLU A 62 28.35 -20.01 28.25
CA GLU A 62 28.68 -20.96 29.31
C GLU A 62 30.02 -21.68 29.08
N LYS A 63 30.22 -22.18 27.86
CA LYS A 63 31.42 -22.95 27.48
C LYS A 63 32.67 -22.08 27.34
N CYS A 64 32.49 -20.87 26.80
CA CYS A 64 33.55 -19.95 26.40
C CYS A 64 33.27 -18.54 26.96
N PRO A 65 33.31 -18.34 28.30
CA PRO A 65 32.96 -17.06 28.94
C PRO A 65 33.88 -15.88 28.57
N GLN A 66 35.02 -16.15 27.91
CA GLN A 66 35.91 -15.15 27.36
C GLN A 66 35.42 -14.52 26.04
N VAL A 67 34.51 -15.19 25.33
CA VAL A 67 33.92 -14.66 24.08
C VAL A 67 33.05 -13.46 24.44
N SER A 68 33.38 -12.32 23.86
CA SER A 68 32.73 -11.04 24.10
C SER A 68 31.77 -10.67 22.97
N CYS A 69 30.96 -9.62 23.19
CA CYS A 69 30.16 -9.03 22.13
C CYS A 69 31.00 -8.49 20.96
N VAL A 70 32.26 -8.13 21.21
CA VAL A 70 33.20 -7.68 20.18
C VAL A 70 33.60 -8.86 19.28
N ASP A 71 33.77 -10.06 19.83
CA ASP A 71 34.11 -11.25 19.04
C ASP A 71 32.95 -11.66 18.12
N ILE A 72 31.72 -11.63 18.64
CA ILE A 72 30.50 -11.88 17.85
C ILE A 72 30.37 -10.84 16.73
N ARG A 73 30.60 -9.56 17.05
CA ARG A 73 30.63 -8.48 16.05
C ARG A 73 31.68 -8.75 14.99
N ASN A 74 32.92 -9.04 15.39
CA ASN A 74 34.02 -9.31 14.47
C ASN A 74 33.72 -10.50 13.54
N ALA A 75 33.05 -11.55 14.04
CA ALA A 75 32.60 -12.67 13.21
C ALA A 75 31.57 -12.22 12.16
N ALA A 76 30.59 -11.40 12.55
CA ALA A 76 29.60 -10.83 11.63
C ALA A 76 30.23 -9.89 10.58
N GLN A 77 31.26 -9.14 10.95
CA GLN A 77 31.98 -8.25 10.04
C GLN A 77 32.80 -8.99 8.98
N ARG A 78 33.15 -10.26 9.23
CA ARG A 78 33.90 -11.12 8.30
C ARG A 78 33.02 -11.98 7.40
N LEU A 79 31.70 -11.78 7.41
CA LEU A 79 30.82 -12.50 6.50
C LEU A 79 31.27 -12.25 5.04
N PRO A 80 31.41 -13.32 4.22
CA PRO A 80 31.72 -13.16 2.81
C PRO A 80 30.56 -12.49 2.07
N TYR A 81 30.88 -11.59 1.16
CA TYR A 81 29.90 -10.88 0.34
C TYR A 81 30.49 -10.46 -1.00
N ASN A 82 29.60 -10.27 -1.99
CA ASN A 82 29.95 -9.64 -3.25
C ASN A 82 29.86 -8.11 -3.13
N HIS A 83 30.97 -7.41 -3.37
CA HIS A 83 31.04 -5.94 -3.29
C HIS A 83 30.06 -5.22 -4.22
N HIS A 84 29.67 -5.82 -5.35
CA HIS A 84 28.69 -5.24 -6.26
C HIS A 84 27.28 -5.15 -5.67
N MET A 85 26.93 -5.99 -4.69
CA MET A 85 25.67 -5.83 -3.93
C MET A 85 25.69 -4.57 -3.07
N VAL A 86 26.83 -4.26 -2.44
CA VAL A 86 27.02 -3.03 -1.68
C VAL A 86 26.99 -1.82 -2.61
N ASP A 87 27.62 -1.92 -3.78
CA ASP A 87 27.60 -0.84 -4.78
C ASP A 87 26.21 -0.62 -5.37
N ALA A 88 25.38 -1.66 -5.49
CA ALA A 88 23.99 -1.53 -5.92
C ALA A 88 23.16 -0.73 -4.90
N ILE A 89 23.35 -0.96 -3.60
CA ILE A 89 22.72 -0.15 -2.55
C ILE A 89 23.19 1.30 -2.63
N ARG A 90 24.50 1.54 -2.77
CA ARG A 90 25.06 2.89 -2.90
C ARG A 90 24.48 3.61 -4.11
N LEU A 91 24.41 2.94 -5.25
CA LEU A 91 23.79 3.53 -6.44
C LEU A 91 22.35 3.91 -6.16
N ALA A 92 21.53 2.99 -5.65
CA ALA A 92 20.11 3.29 -5.40
C ALA A 92 19.93 4.45 -4.41
N VAL A 93 20.68 4.46 -3.31
CA VAL A 93 20.49 5.42 -2.21
C VAL A 93 21.27 6.71 -2.43
N ASP A 94 22.57 6.63 -2.66
CA ASP A 94 23.44 7.81 -2.75
C ASP A 94 23.22 8.55 -4.08
N ASP A 95 23.09 7.84 -5.22
CA ASP A 95 23.01 8.50 -6.53
C ASP A 95 21.57 8.93 -6.89
N PHE A 96 20.57 8.23 -6.36
CA PHE A 96 19.15 8.42 -6.73
C PHE A 96 18.23 8.72 -5.54
N GLY A 97 18.70 8.65 -4.29
CA GLY A 97 17.88 8.95 -3.12
C GLY A 97 16.77 7.92 -2.84
N ALA A 98 16.90 6.68 -3.32
CA ALA A 98 15.94 5.61 -3.01
C ALA A 98 15.98 5.22 -1.53
N THR A 99 14.90 4.65 -1.02
CA THR A 99 14.87 4.09 0.33
C THR A 99 15.32 2.63 0.31
N CYS A 100 16.33 2.28 1.10
CA CYS A 100 16.77 0.89 1.25
C CYS A 100 16.39 0.33 2.62
N LYS A 101 15.87 -0.91 2.65
CA LYS A 101 15.55 -1.67 3.86
C LYS A 101 16.00 -3.12 3.71
N ILE A 102 16.31 -3.77 4.83
CA ILE A 102 16.66 -5.19 4.88
C ILE A 102 15.57 -5.95 5.64
N VAL A 103 15.08 -7.05 5.04
CA VAL A 103 14.11 -7.95 5.67
C VAL A 103 14.69 -9.37 5.68
N SER A 104 15.04 -9.87 6.87
CA SER A 104 15.83 -11.10 6.98
C SER A 104 15.42 -11.96 8.16
N ASP A 105 15.56 -13.27 8.01
CA ASP A 105 15.42 -14.22 9.11
C ASP A 105 16.70 -14.38 9.96
N SER A 106 17.71 -13.53 9.73
CA SER A 106 18.93 -13.46 10.54
C SER A 106 18.69 -12.70 11.86
N THR A 107 19.76 -12.42 12.60
CA THR A 107 19.73 -11.61 13.83
C THR A 107 19.94 -10.13 13.53
N VAL A 108 19.22 -9.24 14.22
CA VAL A 108 19.42 -7.79 14.09
C VAL A 108 20.88 -7.41 14.38
N PHE A 109 21.47 -7.94 15.45
CA PHE A 109 22.88 -7.66 15.79
C PHE A 109 23.86 -8.06 14.68
N GLY A 110 23.70 -9.25 14.08
CA GLY A 110 24.57 -9.73 13.00
C GLY A 110 24.47 -8.86 11.76
N VAL A 111 23.24 -8.59 11.30
CA VAL A 111 22.97 -7.76 10.12
C VAL A 111 23.52 -6.35 10.32
N GLN A 112 23.22 -5.70 11.45
CA GLN A 112 23.69 -4.33 11.72
C GLN A 112 25.23 -4.26 11.83
N SER A 113 25.85 -5.27 12.46
CA SER A 113 27.32 -5.33 12.56
C SER A 113 27.99 -5.39 11.19
N PHE A 114 27.42 -6.17 10.26
CA PHE A 114 27.88 -6.25 8.88
C PHE A 114 27.63 -4.94 8.13
N VAL A 115 26.38 -4.44 8.12
CA VAL A 115 25.97 -3.20 7.44
C VAL A 115 26.84 -2.02 7.86
N GLN A 116 27.15 -1.91 9.15
CA GLN A 116 28.04 -0.87 9.66
C GLN A 116 29.48 -1.05 9.17
N HIS A 117 29.98 -2.28 9.09
CA HIS A 117 31.34 -2.56 8.62
C HIS A 117 31.54 -2.25 7.14
N VAL A 118 30.55 -2.54 6.29
CA VAL A 118 30.61 -2.24 4.86
C VAL A 118 30.24 -0.79 4.52
N GLY A 119 30.00 0.04 5.54
CA GLY A 119 29.73 1.48 5.37
C GLY A 119 28.33 1.80 4.85
N LEU A 120 27.35 0.94 5.14
CA LEU A 120 25.95 1.11 4.71
C LEU A 120 25.01 1.54 5.85
N ALA A 121 25.53 1.85 7.04
CA ALA A 121 24.71 2.20 8.21
C ALA A 121 23.74 3.36 7.95
N ASP A 122 24.18 4.39 7.23
CA ASP A 122 23.34 5.56 6.90
C ASP A 122 22.54 5.37 5.59
N ARG A 123 22.72 4.25 4.88
CA ARG A 123 21.99 3.93 3.63
C ARG A 123 20.84 2.97 3.85
N VAL A 124 20.95 2.09 4.84
CA VAL A 124 19.89 1.15 5.20
C VAL A 124 19.02 1.80 6.27
N SER A 125 17.87 2.32 5.84
CA SER A 125 16.94 3.04 6.73
C SER A 125 16.35 2.16 7.83
N GLU A 126 16.24 0.85 7.60
CA GLU A 126 15.67 -0.09 8.55
C GLU A 126 16.15 -1.53 8.31
N VAL A 127 16.40 -2.26 9.40
CA VAL A 127 16.66 -3.70 9.41
C VAL A 127 15.54 -4.39 10.18
N VAL A 128 14.70 -5.14 9.47
CA VAL A 128 13.66 -5.98 10.08
C VAL A 128 14.15 -7.42 10.10
N ALA A 129 14.54 -7.87 11.29
CA ALA A 129 15.08 -9.20 11.52
C ALA A 129 14.75 -9.69 12.94
N ASN A 130 15.22 -10.87 13.34
CA ASN A 130 14.98 -11.40 14.67
C ASN A 130 15.70 -10.54 15.73
N PRO A 131 14.96 -9.90 16.67
CA PRO A 131 15.53 -8.94 17.61
C PRO A 131 16.53 -9.60 18.56
N THR A 132 17.50 -8.79 18.97
CA THR A 132 18.59 -9.23 19.84
C THR A 132 18.80 -8.27 21.00
N HIS A 133 19.09 -8.81 22.18
CA HIS A 133 19.44 -8.01 23.35
C HIS A 133 20.53 -8.70 24.17
N PHE A 134 21.28 -7.93 24.95
CA PHE A 134 22.30 -8.48 25.83
C PHE A 134 21.76 -8.70 27.24
N GLU A 135 22.10 -9.85 27.83
CA GLU A 135 21.85 -10.18 29.24
C GLU A 135 23.19 -10.31 29.99
N ASN A 136 23.11 -10.45 31.32
CA ASN A 136 24.26 -10.66 32.20
C ASN A 136 25.37 -9.60 32.04
N GLY A 137 24.98 -8.33 31.89
CA GLY A 137 25.92 -7.22 31.76
C GLY A 137 26.71 -7.21 30.45
N GLY A 138 26.12 -7.71 29.36
CA GLY A 138 26.77 -7.74 28.03
C GLY A 138 27.39 -9.09 27.66
N LYS A 139 27.30 -10.10 28.53
CA LYS A 139 27.98 -11.39 28.35
C LYS A 139 27.22 -12.38 27.48
N VAL A 140 25.89 -12.29 27.45
CA VAL A 140 25.05 -13.23 26.69
C VAL A 140 24.24 -12.45 25.68
N LEU A 141 24.47 -12.69 24.39
CA LEU A 141 23.59 -12.17 23.34
C LEU A 141 22.41 -13.12 23.20
N ARG A 142 21.20 -12.60 23.39
CA ARG A 142 19.95 -13.32 23.21
C ARG A 142 19.34 -12.99 21.86
N VAL A 143 18.65 -13.95 21.28
CA VAL A 143 17.86 -13.81 20.06
C VAL A 143 16.42 -14.16 20.37
N ARG A 144 15.48 -13.30 19.96
CA ARG A 144 14.05 -13.54 20.09
C ARG A 144 13.42 -13.61 18.69
N PRO A 145 12.38 -14.45 18.49
CA PRO A 145 11.61 -14.41 17.25
C PRO A 145 10.98 -13.03 17.05
N TYR A 146 10.99 -12.52 15.82
CA TYR A 146 10.33 -11.25 15.49
C TYR A 146 8.81 -11.31 15.77
N GLN A 147 8.17 -12.42 15.39
CA GLN A 147 6.82 -12.81 15.76
C GLN A 147 6.87 -13.80 16.93
N GLY A 148 7.14 -13.26 18.12
CA GLY A 148 7.16 -14.04 19.36
C GLY A 148 5.79 -14.27 20.00
N ASP A 149 5.77 -14.91 21.16
CA ASP A 149 4.55 -15.35 21.87
C ASP A 149 3.60 -14.21 22.27
N HIS A 150 4.06 -12.96 22.22
CA HIS A 150 3.28 -11.75 22.53
C HIS A 150 2.57 -11.16 21.30
N VAL A 151 2.80 -11.71 20.11
CA VAL A 151 2.18 -11.29 18.85
C VAL A 151 1.33 -12.46 18.34
N ALA A 152 0.14 -12.16 17.82
CA ALA A 152 -0.68 -13.20 17.20
C ALA A 152 0.13 -13.88 16.07
N PRO A 153 0.16 -15.22 16.00
CA PRO A 153 0.87 -15.92 14.93
C PRO A 153 0.38 -15.46 13.55
N HIS A 154 1.30 -15.28 12.62
CA HIS A 154 0.92 -15.00 11.25
C HIS A 154 0.15 -16.18 10.64
N LYS A 155 -0.77 -15.90 9.72
CA LYS A 155 -1.58 -16.92 9.04
C LYS A 155 -0.92 -17.49 7.78
N CYS A 156 0.31 -17.05 7.45
CA CYS A 156 1.05 -17.57 6.29
C CYS A 156 1.47 -19.02 6.51
N ALA A 157 1.13 -19.90 5.58
CA ALA A 157 1.48 -21.32 5.61
C ALA A 157 2.90 -21.62 5.12
N ARG A 158 3.57 -20.66 4.47
CA ARG A 158 4.88 -20.85 3.81
C ARG A 158 6.05 -20.28 4.62
N CYS A 159 5.80 -19.31 5.50
CA CYS A 159 6.85 -18.66 6.28
C CYS A 159 7.11 -19.39 7.59
N PRO A 160 8.35 -19.35 8.11
CA PRO A 160 8.66 -19.89 9.42
C PRO A 160 7.96 -19.06 10.52
N LYS A 161 7.58 -19.72 11.62
CA LYS A 161 6.72 -19.14 12.67
C LYS A 161 7.26 -17.85 13.29
N ASN A 162 8.56 -17.64 13.23
CA ASN A 162 9.23 -16.53 13.88
C ASN A 162 9.27 -15.24 13.05
N LEU A 163 9.17 -15.31 11.72
CA LEU A 163 9.19 -14.13 10.86
C LEU A 163 8.57 -14.43 9.49
N CYS A 164 7.42 -13.83 9.22
CA CYS A 164 6.80 -13.80 7.89
C CYS A 164 7.24 -12.55 7.12
N LYS A 165 8.18 -12.73 6.16
CA LYS A 165 8.70 -11.62 5.35
C LYS A 165 7.60 -10.91 4.56
N GLY A 166 6.60 -11.64 4.06
CA GLY A 166 5.48 -11.03 3.35
C GLY A 166 4.60 -10.15 4.24
N ALA A 167 4.40 -10.51 5.50
CA ALA A 167 3.68 -9.66 6.45
C ALA A 167 4.48 -8.39 6.78
N VAL A 168 5.80 -8.51 6.90
CA VAL A 168 6.70 -7.35 7.09
C VAL A 168 6.65 -6.41 5.89
N VAL A 169 6.77 -6.94 4.66
CA VAL A 169 6.70 -6.11 3.45
C VAL A 169 5.34 -5.42 3.33
N GLU A 170 4.24 -6.13 3.59
CA GLU A 170 2.89 -5.52 3.61
C GLU A 170 2.79 -4.38 4.63
N GLN A 171 3.34 -4.55 5.84
CA GLN A 171 3.40 -3.48 6.84
C GLN A 171 4.23 -2.28 6.38
N ILE A 172 5.39 -2.50 5.74
CA ILE A 172 6.23 -1.43 5.19
C ILE A 172 5.45 -0.63 4.13
N LEU A 173 4.76 -1.33 3.22
CA LEU A 173 3.99 -0.71 2.14
C LEU A 173 2.71 0.00 2.64
N GLN A 174 2.17 -0.40 3.80
CA GLN A 174 1.08 0.32 4.47
C GLN A 174 1.55 1.63 5.13
N GLN A 175 2.81 1.71 5.55
CA GLN A 175 3.37 2.90 6.18
C GLN A 175 3.77 3.96 5.15
N HIS A 176 4.27 3.53 4.00
CA HIS A 176 4.65 4.41 2.90
C HIS A 176 4.39 3.73 1.56
N ARG A 177 3.72 4.46 0.66
CA ARG A 177 3.46 3.98 -0.69
C ARG A 177 4.56 4.49 -1.61
N TYR A 178 5.45 3.59 -2.01
CA TYR A 178 6.48 3.89 -2.99
C TYR A 178 5.92 3.77 -4.41
N SER A 179 6.41 4.60 -5.32
CA SER A 179 6.09 4.50 -6.75
C SER A 179 6.60 3.19 -7.37
N ARG A 180 7.66 2.59 -6.79
CA ARG A 180 8.18 1.29 -7.21
C ARG A 180 8.86 0.54 -6.07
N VAL A 181 8.76 -0.78 -6.07
CA VAL A 181 9.46 -1.69 -5.17
C VAL A 181 10.40 -2.59 -5.97
N LEU A 182 11.66 -2.63 -5.56
CA LEU A 182 12.66 -3.58 -6.05
C LEU A 182 12.98 -4.55 -4.90
N PHE A 183 12.59 -5.81 -5.04
CA PHE A 183 12.83 -6.84 -4.03
C PHE A 183 13.89 -7.83 -4.52
N VAL A 184 14.98 -7.98 -3.78
CA VAL A 184 16.09 -8.89 -4.10
C VAL A 184 16.11 -10.01 -3.07
N GLY A 185 15.97 -11.26 -3.53
CA GLY A 185 15.93 -12.45 -2.67
C GLY A 185 16.32 -13.74 -3.39
N GLU A 186 16.38 -14.82 -2.62
CA GLU A 186 16.92 -16.12 -3.05
C GLU A 186 16.09 -17.30 -2.56
N GLY A 187 15.78 -17.36 -1.25
CA GLY A 187 15.23 -18.57 -0.65
C GLY A 187 13.71 -18.70 -0.73
N ASP A 188 13.19 -19.89 -0.42
CA ASP A 188 11.74 -20.19 -0.46
C ASP A 188 10.88 -19.21 0.36
N GLY A 189 11.41 -18.73 1.49
CA GLY A 189 10.76 -17.75 2.36
C GLY A 189 10.50 -16.38 1.69
N ASP A 190 11.13 -16.14 0.54
CA ASP A 190 11.05 -14.89 -0.23
C ASP A 190 9.90 -14.92 -1.26
N PHE A 191 9.24 -16.07 -1.43
CA PHE A 191 8.04 -16.15 -2.27
C PHE A 191 6.88 -15.36 -1.67
N CYS A 192 6.72 -15.40 -0.34
CA CYS A 192 5.65 -14.71 0.35
C CYS A 192 5.66 -13.18 0.14
N PRO A 193 6.79 -12.45 0.31
CA PRO A 193 6.85 -11.04 -0.02
C PRO A 193 6.70 -10.76 -1.52
N SER A 194 7.14 -11.66 -2.40
CA SER A 194 6.97 -11.50 -3.86
C SER A 194 5.50 -11.42 -4.29
N MET A 195 4.60 -12.15 -3.62
CA MET A 195 3.14 -12.05 -3.83
C MET A 195 2.51 -10.71 -3.38
N LYS A 196 3.25 -9.88 -2.64
CA LYS A 196 2.75 -8.60 -2.10
C LYS A 196 3.08 -7.41 -3.00
N LEU A 197 3.87 -7.64 -4.04
CA LEU A 197 4.33 -6.61 -4.95
C LEU A 197 3.34 -6.39 -6.09
N ALA A 198 3.24 -5.15 -6.53
CA ALA A 198 2.32 -4.71 -7.58
C ALA A 198 2.86 -5.04 -8.98
N MET A 199 2.02 -4.90 -10.00
CA MET A 199 2.39 -5.15 -11.41
C MET A 199 3.61 -4.35 -11.91
N ASP A 200 3.84 -3.19 -11.32
CA ASP A 200 4.91 -2.26 -11.68
C ASP A 200 6.22 -2.52 -10.93
N ASP A 201 6.21 -3.42 -9.95
CA ASP A 201 7.37 -3.75 -9.11
C ASP A 201 8.25 -4.83 -9.76
N VAL A 202 9.44 -5.05 -9.19
CA VAL A 202 10.40 -6.03 -9.70
C VAL A 202 10.89 -6.95 -8.58
N VAL A 203 10.81 -8.26 -8.82
CA VAL A 203 11.44 -9.31 -8.02
C VAL A 203 12.69 -9.77 -8.73
N PHE A 204 13.84 -9.61 -8.09
CA PHE A 204 15.12 -10.18 -8.49
C PHE A 204 15.33 -11.49 -7.73
N ALA A 205 15.06 -12.61 -8.41
CA ALA A 205 15.20 -13.95 -7.86
C ALA A 205 16.51 -14.59 -8.32
N ARG A 206 17.25 -15.22 -7.40
CA ARG A 206 18.51 -15.89 -7.77
C ARG A 206 18.24 -17.05 -8.74
N ALA A 207 19.11 -17.22 -9.74
CA ALA A 207 19.04 -18.25 -10.76
C ALA A 207 19.51 -19.62 -10.24
N ASP A 208 18.83 -20.13 -9.22
CA ASP A 208 19.08 -21.44 -8.62
C ASP A 208 17.98 -22.45 -8.98
N GLU A 209 18.33 -23.74 -8.99
CA GLU A 209 17.38 -24.85 -9.25
C GLU A 209 16.40 -25.10 -8.09
N VAL A 210 16.68 -24.52 -6.92
CA VAL A 210 15.86 -24.55 -5.71
C VAL A 210 15.69 -23.12 -5.20
N GLY A 211 14.71 -22.85 -4.35
CA GLY A 211 14.49 -21.51 -3.80
C GLY A 211 13.35 -20.74 -4.46
N LEU A 212 13.51 -19.43 -4.48
CA LEU A 212 12.52 -18.46 -4.92
C LEU A 212 12.13 -18.63 -6.40
N LEU A 213 13.12 -18.75 -7.29
CA LEU A 213 12.87 -18.73 -8.73
C LEU A 213 11.97 -19.90 -9.20
N PRO A 214 12.20 -21.17 -8.83
CA PRO A 214 11.27 -22.26 -9.11
C PRO A 214 9.85 -21.98 -8.61
N LEU A 215 9.69 -21.48 -7.38
CA LEU A 215 8.37 -21.18 -6.82
C LEU A 215 7.63 -20.10 -7.60
N LEU A 216 8.33 -19.06 -8.06
CA LEU A 216 7.77 -18.01 -8.92
C LEU A 216 7.30 -18.60 -10.25
N ASN A 217 8.11 -19.44 -10.88
CA ASN A 217 7.79 -20.07 -12.17
C ASN A 217 6.62 -21.06 -12.08
N GLU A 218 6.47 -21.75 -10.95
CA GLU A 218 5.37 -22.70 -10.70
C GLU A 218 4.05 -22.02 -10.32
N ASN A 219 4.09 -20.76 -9.88
CA ASN A 219 2.92 -20.02 -9.38
C ASN A 219 2.74 -18.64 -10.04
N PRO A 220 2.78 -18.52 -11.38
CA PRO A 220 2.75 -17.21 -12.06
C PRO A 220 1.48 -16.41 -11.78
N ASP A 221 0.32 -17.07 -11.63
CA ASP A 221 -0.96 -16.41 -11.36
C ASP A 221 -1.02 -15.73 -9.97
N GLN A 222 -0.09 -16.06 -9.06
CA GLN A 222 0.02 -15.43 -7.73
C GLN A 222 0.99 -14.24 -7.71
N ILE A 223 1.68 -13.97 -8.83
CA ILE A 223 2.74 -12.96 -8.92
C ILE A 223 2.35 -11.93 -9.95
N GLN A 224 2.17 -10.69 -9.50
CA GLN A 224 1.89 -9.56 -10.39
C GLN A 224 3.18 -8.87 -10.85
N ALA A 225 4.18 -8.80 -9.98
CA ALA A 225 5.44 -8.11 -10.24
C ALA A 225 6.28 -8.77 -11.35
N HIS A 226 7.14 -7.97 -11.96
CA HIS A 226 8.09 -8.45 -12.96
C HIS A 226 9.19 -9.28 -12.31
N ILE A 227 9.46 -10.46 -12.88
CA ILE A 227 10.52 -11.34 -12.41
C ILE A 227 11.79 -11.11 -13.25
N ARG A 228 12.92 -10.98 -12.55
CA ARG A 228 14.27 -10.94 -13.13
C ARG A 228 15.16 -11.94 -12.39
N GLN A 229 16.01 -12.60 -13.15
CA GLN A 229 16.94 -13.59 -12.62
C GLN A 229 18.30 -12.93 -12.39
N TRP A 230 19.01 -13.34 -11.36
CA TRP A 230 20.39 -12.90 -11.11
C TRP A 230 21.25 -14.07 -10.62
N GLU A 231 22.53 -14.10 -10.97
CA GLU A 231 23.48 -15.11 -10.49
C GLU A 231 24.49 -14.49 -9.52
N LYS A 232 24.91 -13.25 -9.78
CA LYS A 232 25.95 -12.55 -9.02
C LYS A 232 25.56 -11.10 -8.73
N GLY A 233 26.32 -10.45 -7.84
CA GLY A 233 26.08 -9.05 -7.47
C GLY A 233 26.20 -8.07 -8.64
N GLU A 234 27.03 -8.41 -9.62
CA GLU A 234 27.22 -7.69 -10.89
C GLU A 234 25.90 -7.52 -11.63
N ASP A 235 25.06 -8.56 -11.65
CA ASP A 235 23.77 -8.56 -12.36
C ASP A 235 22.81 -7.57 -11.69
N ILE A 236 22.73 -7.59 -10.36
CA ILE A 236 21.90 -6.66 -9.59
C ILE A 236 22.35 -5.21 -9.80
N LEU A 237 23.67 -4.95 -9.73
CA LEU A 237 24.21 -3.63 -10.00
C LEU A 237 23.89 -3.18 -11.44
N ALA A 238 23.99 -4.07 -12.42
CA ALA A 238 23.66 -3.76 -13.81
C ALA A 238 22.16 -3.45 -13.99
N TYR A 239 21.26 -4.25 -13.39
CA TYR A 239 19.83 -3.99 -13.42
C TYR A 239 19.48 -2.67 -12.74
N PHE A 240 20.08 -2.36 -11.60
CA PHE A 240 19.83 -1.11 -10.89
C PHE A 240 20.31 0.09 -11.71
N ARG A 241 21.50 0.01 -12.32
CA ARG A 241 21.98 1.03 -13.26
C ARG A 241 20.95 1.26 -14.35
N ASP A 242 20.53 0.19 -15.03
CA ASP A 242 19.61 0.33 -16.16
C ASP A 242 18.25 0.90 -15.73
N PHE A 243 17.71 0.40 -14.62
CA PHE A 243 16.45 0.87 -14.04
C PHE A 243 16.52 2.36 -13.65
N PHE A 244 17.47 2.74 -12.80
CA PHE A 244 17.52 4.09 -12.25
C PHE A 244 17.94 5.13 -13.29
N TYR A 245 18.94 4.83 -14.14
CA TYR A 245 19.37 5.78 -15.18
C TYR A 245 18.28 6.04 -16.22
N ARG A 246 17.46 5.03 -16.56
CA ARG A 246 16.38 5.22 -17.54
C ARG A 246 15.14 5.87 -16.93
N GLN A 247 14.75 5.49 -15.72
CA GLN A 247 13.47 5.91 -15.13
C GLN A 247 13.55 7.17 -14.27
N TYR A 248 14.72 7.46 -13.71
CA TYR A 248 14.92 8.60 -12.80
C TYR A 248 16.10 9.49 -13.21
N PRO A 249 16.28 9.85 -14.51
CA PRO A 249 17.41 10.67 -14.95
C PRO A 249 17.47 12.04 -14.23
N GLN A 250 16.31 12.57 -13.83
CA GLN A 250 16.19 13.82 -13.08
C GLN A 250 16.67 13.76 -11.63
N CYS A 251 16.76 12.57 -11.03
CA CYS A 251 17.19 12.40 -9.64
C CYS A 251 18.71 12.20 -9.52
N ARG A 252 19.44 12.15 -10.64
CA ARG A 252 20.89 11.91 -10.65
C ARG A 252 21.63 13.03 -9.93
N GLN A 253 22.34 12.70 -8.85
CA GLN A 253 23.21 13.65 -8.18
C GLN A 253 24.50 13.94 -8.99
N ALA A 254 24.90 15.21 -9.05
CA ALA A 254 25.88 15.75 -10.02
C ALA A 254 27.34 15.28 -9.86
N ASN A 255 27.67 14.41 -8.91
CA ASN A 255 29.06 14.07 -8.54
C ASN A 255 29.56 12.70 -9.03
N VAL A 256 28.86 12.02 -9.95
CA VAL A 256 29.26 10.68 -10.40
C VAL A 256 29.97 10.74 -11.75
N ASN A 257 31.26 10.40 -11.76
CA ASN A 257 32.09 10.27 -12.97
C ASN A 257 31.37 9.44 -14.04
N ASP A 258 31.26 10.03 -15.24
CA ASP A 258 30.68 9.49 -16.48
C ASP A 258 31.52 8.35 -17.07
N THR A 259 31.94 7.39 -16.25
CA THR A 259 32.64 6.21 -16.72
C THR A 259 31.91 4.99 -16.21
N LEU A 260 30.89 4.56 -16.96
CA LEU A 260 30.65 3.15 -17.30
C LEU A 260 29.51 3.06 -18.31
N VAL A 261 29.92 2.84 -19.54
CA VAL A 261 29.08 2.65 -20.71
C VAL A 261 28.80 1.15 -20.90
N TYR A 262 27.52 0.83 -21.13
CA TYR A 262 26.86 -0.39 -21.62
C TYR A 262 26.80 -1.67 -20.75
N ALA A 263 25.55 -2.12 -20.53
CA ALA A 263 25.12 -3.44 -20.99
C ALA A 263 24.03 -3.25 -22.07
N GLN A 264 24.43 -3.18 -23.34
CA GLN A 264 23.54 -3.58 -24.43
C GLN A 264 23.68 -5.09 -24.55
N GLN A 265 22.69 -5.83 -24.05
CA GLN A 265 22.17 -7.11 -24.56
C GLN A 265 21.36 -7.79 -23.46
N ASP A 266 20.20 -7.21 -23.18
CA ASP A 266 19.01 -8.00 -22.88
C ASP A 266 17.86 -7.28 -23.57
N GLY A 267 17.51 -7.74 -24.78
CA GLY A 267 16.35 -7.23 -25.51
C GLY A 267 15.01 -7.43 -24.78
N ASN A 268 15.05 -7.97 -23.56
CA ASN A 268 13.91 -8.29 -22.70
C ASN A 268 13.81 -7.44 -21.43
N PHE A 269 14.76 -6.53 -21.15
CA PHE A 269 14.59 -5.57 -20.05
C PHE A 269 13.73 -4.38 -20.52
N SER A 270 12.43 -4.64 -20.70
CA SER A 270 11.42 -3.59 -20.69
C SER A 270 11.19 -3.19 -19.24
N VAL A 271 11.55 -1.95 -18.91
CA VAL A 271 11.15 -1.34 -17.65
C VAL A 271 9.78 -0.71 -17.88
N PRO A 272 8.75 -1.04 -17.09
CA PRO A 272 7.45 -0.40 -17.22
C PRO A 272 7.64 1.11 -17.05
N THR A 273 7.21 1.88 -18.04
CA THR A 273 7.25 3.35 -17.94
C THR A 273 6.26 3.76 -16.83
N PRO A 274 6.70 4.51 -15.79
CA PRO A 274 5.77 5.12 -14.87
C PRO A 274 4.78 5.98 -15.65
N MET A 275 3.54 6.06 -15.16
CA MET A 275 2.54 6.91 -15.80
C MET A 275 3.08 8.33 -16.01
N PRO A 276 2.86 8.94 -17.19
CA PRO A 276 3.21 10.33 -17.43
C PRO A 276 2.61 11.19 -16.31
N ARG A 277 3.46 11.96 -15.63
CA ARG A 277 3.07 12.92 -14.58
C ARG A 277 2.67 14.26 -15.19
N ASP A 278 1.96 14.26 -16.32
CA ASP A 278 1.44 15.51 -16.87
C ASP A 278 0.22 15.96 -16.05
N PRO A 279 0.28 17.12 -15.37
CA PRO A 279 -0.79 17.57 -14.49
C PRO A 279 -2.07 17.80 -15.29
N GLY A 280 -3.17 17.15 -14.90
CA GLY A 280 -4.51 17.43 -15.43
C GLY A 280 -5.10 16.42 -16.42
N GLU A 281 -4.42 15.31 -16.70
CA GLU A 281 -4.95 14.23 -17.57
C GLU A 281 -5.60 13.06 -16.81
N LEU A 282 -5.50 13.04 -15.47
CA LEU A 282 -6.14 12.03 -14.62
C LEU A 282 -7.47 12.56 -14.06
N LEU A 283 -8.54 11.80 -14.26
CA LEU A 283 -9.85 12.00 -13.62
C LEU A 283 -10.07 10.92 -12.57
N VAL A 284 -10.41 11.31 -11.35
CA VAL A 284 -10.87 10.38 -10.31
C VAL A 284 -12.31 10.72 -9.98
N ILE A 285 -13.19 9.73 -10.10
CA ILE A 285 -14.61 9.84 -9.78
C ILE A 285 -14.92 8.91 -8.62
N PHE A 286 -15.58 9.47 -7.62
CA PHE A 286 -16.15 8.73 -6.51
C PHE A 286 -17.67 8.71 -6.62
N ASP A 287 -18.26 7.54 -6.41
CA ASP A 287 -19.56 7.49 -5.73
C ASP A 287 -19.39 7.91 -4.27
N PHE A 288 -20.47 8.38 -3.65
CA PHE A 288 -20.42 8.86 -2.27
C PHE A 288 -20.72 7.76 -1.26
N ASP A 289 -21.99 7.36 -1.17
CA ASP A 289 -22.49 6.36 -0.24
C ASP A 289 -21.76 5.02 -0.44
N ASP A 290 -21.40 4.36 0.66
CA ASP A 290 -20.63 3.08 0.69
C ASP A 290 -19.32 3.05 -0.15
N SER A 291 -18.84 4.22 -0.57
CA SER A 291 -17.67 4.40 -1.45
C SER A 291 -16.70 5.45 -0.89
N LEU A 292 -17.00 6.75 -1.01
CA LEU A 292 -16.20 7.81 -0.37
C LEU A 292 -16.43 7.85 1.15
N VAL A 293 -17.63 7.50 1.58
CA VAL A 293 -18.04 7.31 2.99
C VAL A 293 -18.45 5.86 3.21
N ASN A 294 -18.42 5.37 4.46
CA ASN A 294 -18.64 3.95 4.75
C ASN A 294 -20.11 3.56 5.00
N GLU A 295 -21.04 4.47 4.74
CA GLU A 295 -22.46 4.29 5.05
C GLU A 295 -23.31 4.93 3.96
N ASP A 296 -24.53 4.41 3.78
CA ASP A 296 -25.62 5.12 3.13
C ASP A 296 -25.99 6.39 3.95
N SER A 297 -25.77 7.56 3.36
CA SER A 297 -25.89 8.85 4.03
C SER A 297 -27.34 9.18 4.42
N ASP A 298 -28.33 8.76 3.64
CA ASP A 298 -29.73 8.94 3.97
C ASP A 298 -30.11 8.08 5.19
N VAL A 299 -29.75 6.79 5.18
CA VAL A 299 -29.99 5.88 6.32
C VAL A 299 -29.24 6.34 7.57
N TYR A 300 -27.99 6.80 7.42
CA TYR A 300 -27.18 7.31 8.54
C TYR A 300 -27.82 8.53 9.22
N VAL A 301 -28.27 9.51 8.43
CA VAL A 301 -28.93 10.72 8.94
C VAL A 301 -30.26 10.38 9.59
N PHE A 302 -31.13 9.65 8.90
CA PHE A 302 -32.47 9.32 9.43
C PHE A 302 -32.39 8.38 10.62
N GLY A 303 -31.46 7.43 10.64
CA GLY A 303 -31.19 6.57 11.79
C GLY A 303 -30.82 7.36 13.05
N SER A 304 -30.25 8.56 12.90
CA SER A 304 -29.82 9.42 14.00
C SER A 304 -30.95 10.29 14.57
N PHE A 305 -31.86 10.78 13.71
CA PHE A 305 -32.90 11.74 14.12
C PHE A 305 -34.31 11.15 14.24
N HIS A 306 -34.61 10.13 13.43
CA HIS A 306 -35.93 9.49 13.39
C HIS A 306 -35.82 8.01 12.96
N PRO A 307 -35.27 7.13 13.82
CA PRO A 307 -35.01 5.74 13.48
C PRO A 307 -36.29 4.95 13.13
N GLU A 308 -37.44 5.33 13.69
CA GLU A 308 -38.72 4.68 13.35
C GLU A 308 -39.18 5.04 11.93
N LEU A 309 -39.00 6.29 11.50
CA LEU A 309 -39.26 6.68 10.12
C LEU A 309 -38.29 6.00 9.15
N CYS A 310 -37.01 5.91 9.52
CA CYS A 310 -35.97 5.24 8.73
C CYS A 310 -36.33 3.79 8.38
N LYS A 311 -36.90 3.03 9.33
CA LYS A 311 -37.35 1.64 9.11
C LYS A 311 -38.43 1.52 8.04
N THR A 312 -39.16 2.60 7.73
CA THR A 312 -40.22 2.59 6.70
C THR A 312 -39.72 2.89 5.29
N ALA A 313 -38.43 3.20 5.11
CA ALA A 313 -37.87 3.66 3.83
C ALA A 313 -38.14 2.66 2.68
N TYR A 314 -37.84 1.38 2.88
CA TYR A 314 -38.08 0.34 1.86
C TYR A 314 -39.56 0.14 1.52
N GLU A 315 -40.46 0.21 2.51
CA GLU A 315 -41.90 0.13 2.27
C GLU A 315 -42.45 1.33 1.50
N ARG A 316 -41.88 2.52 1.74
CA ARG A 316 -42.18 3.73 0.98
C ARG A 316 -41.65 3.62 -0.44
N HIS A 317 -40.43 3.13 -0.63
CA HIS A 317 -39.84 2.89 -1.95
C HIS A 317 -40.64 1.87 -2.77
N ALA A 318 -41.15 0.81 -2.15
CA ALA A 318 -42.03 -0.15 -2.83
C ALA A 318 -43.31 0.49 -3.41
N LYS A 319 -43.77 1.63 -2.85
CA LYS A 319 -44.92 2.40 -3.34
C LYS A 319 -44.52 3.51 -4.33
N LYS A 320 -43.31 4.06 -4.17
CA LYS A 320 -42.77 5.17 -4.96
C LYS A 320 -41.29 4.83 -5.28
N PRO A 321 -41.01 4.10 -6.38
CA PRO A 321 -39.70 3.49 -6.62
C PRO A 321 -38.67 4.49 -7.17
N ILE A 322 -38.52 5.63 -6.48
CA ILE A 322 -37.57 6.71 -6.77
C ILE A 322 -37.04 7.18 -5.42
N TRP A 323 -35.84 6.73 -5.04
CA TRP A 323 -35.25 7.00 -3.71
C TRP A 323 -35.22 8.48 -3.31
N PRO A 324 -34.75 9.42 -4.15
CA PRO A 324 -34.78 10.85 -3.81
C PRO A 324 -36.18 11.33 -3.44
N SER A 325 -37.22 10.82 -4.12
CA SER A 325 -38.60 11.19 -3.85
C SER A 325 -39.14 10.58 -2.56
N VAL A 326 -38.61 9.44 -2.12
CA VAL A 326 -38.95 8.80 -0.85
C VAL A 326 -38.33 9.58 0.31
N PHE A 327 -37.05 9.93 0.19
CA PHE A 327 -36.36 10.69 1.22
C PHE A 327 -36.83 12.15 1.27
N ASP A 328 -37.27 12.76 0.16
CA ASP A 328 -38.01 14.05 0.16
C ASP A 328 -39.29 13.98 1.02
N ASP A 329 -40.10 12.93 0.82
CA ASP A 329 -41.31 12.70 1.62
C ASP A 329 -40.95 12.43 3.09
N MET A 330 -39.85 11.74 3.37
CA MET A 330 -39.39 11.51 4.75
C MET A 330 -38.86 12.79 5.41
N LEU A 331 -38.21 13.68 4.68
CA LEU A 331 -37.79 15.01 5.18
C LEU A 331 -39.00 15.88 5.53
N GLN A 332 -40.11 15.77 4.78
CA GLN A 332 -41.39 16.39 5.17
C GLN A 332 -41.87 15.90 6.55
N VAL A 333 -41.84 14.58 6.76
CA VAL A 333 -42.29 13.97 8.01
C VAL A 333 -41.36 14.35 9.15
N LEU A 334 -40.04 14.32 8.92
CA LEU A 334 -39.03 14.73 9.89
C LEU A 334 -39.25 16.18 10.34
N ALA A 335 -39.44 17.11 9.40
CA ALA A 335 -39.67 18.52 9.71
C ALA A 335 -40.97 18.77 10.52
N SER A 336 -41.98 17.91 10.34
CA SER A 336 -43.26 17.98 11.05
C SER A 336 -43.17 17.36 12.45
N GLU A 337 -42.65 16.13 12.55
CA GLU A 337 -42.66 15.34 13.79
C GLU A 337 -41.48 15.65 14.72
N LYS A 338 -40.38 16.17 14.18
CA LYS A 338 -39.15 16.49 14.92
C LYS A 338 -38.73 17.95 14.64
N PRO A 339 -39.51 18.94 15.11
CA PRO A 339 -39.32 20.31 14.69
C PRO A 339 -37.98 20.95 15.11
N ASP A 340 -37.34 20.39 16.13
CA ASP A 340 -36.02 20.80 16.62
C ASP A 340 -34.87 20.33 15.71
N VAL A 341 -35.12 19.40 14.78
CA VAL A 341 -34.12 18.93 13.82
C VAL A 341 -34.05 19.91 12.66
N THR A 342 -33.07 20.82 12.72
CA THR A 342 -32.84 21.85 11.71
C THR A 342 -31.90 21.36 10.61
N PRO A 343 -31.89 21.99 9.42
CA PRO A 343 -30.90 21.71 8.38
C PRO A 343 -29.45 21.78 8.89
N GLU A 344 -29.16 22.68 9.83
CA GLU A 344 -27.83 22.81 10.43
C GLU A 344 -27.47 21.60 11.30
N LEU A 345 -28.43 21.06 12.06
CA LEU A 345 -28.20 19.84 12.83
C LEU A 345 -27.98 18.63 11.91
N ILE A 346 -28.69 18.58 10.77
CA ILE A 346 -28.48 17.57 9.72
C ILE A 346 -27.07 17.69 9.14
N ARG A 347 -26.64 18.91 8.76
CA ARG A 347 -25.27 19.18 8.28
C ARG A 347 -24.22 18.67 9.27
N GLN A 348 -24.34 19.03 10.55
CA GLN A 348 -23.42 18.58 11.60
C GLN A 348 -23.39 17.07 11.78
N ARG A 349 -24.51 16.39 11.52
CA ARG A 349 -24.57 14.94 11.60
C ARG A 349 -23.87 14.29 10.43
N VAL A 350 -24.17 14.72 9.20
CA VAL A 350 -23.52 14.20 7.98
C VAL A 350 -22.00 14.38 8.04
N ALA A 351 -21.52 15.49 8.57
CA ALA A 351 -20.10 15.74 8.80
C ALA A 351 -19.37 14.65 9.61
N GLN A 352 -20.10 13.88 10.43
CA GLN A 352 -19.59 12.79 11.28
C GLN A 352 -19.80 11.41 10.65
N ILE A 353 -20.20 11.32 9.39
CA ILE A 353 -20.34 10.04 8.70
C ILE A 353 -18.98 9.32 8.70
N PRO A 354 -18.92 8.02 9.07
CA PRO A 354 -17.68 7.28 9.10
C PRO A 354 -17.04 7.21 7.71
N VAL A 355 -15.71 7.30 7.66
CA VAL A 355 -14.91 7.19 6.45
C VAL A 355 -13.81 6.16 6.67
N GLN A 356 -13.49 5.37 5.65
CA GLN A 356 -12.41 4.39 5.72
C GLN A 356 -11.09 5.11 6.01
N ALA A 357 -10.27 4.50 6.86
CA ALA A 357 -8.93 5.00 7.14
C ALA A 357 -8.19 5.25 5.82
N ARG A 358 -7.59 6.44 5.68
CA ARG A 358 -6.84 6.91 4.50
C ARG A 358 -7.66 7.24 3.25
N MET A 359 -8.99 7.09 3.23
CA MET A 359 -9.78 7.48 2.04
C MET A 359 -9.65 8.98 1.72
N LEU A 360 -9.76 9.84 2.73
CA LEU A 360 -9.57 11.29 2.55
C LEU A 360 -8.12 11.63 2.15
N ASP A 361 -7.15 10.87 2.65
CA ASP A 361 -5.75 11.01 2.26
C ASP A 361 -5.56 10.66 0.78
N ALA A 362 -6.29 9.66 0.27
CA ALA A 362 -6.27 9.29 -1.15
C ALA A 362 -6.85 10.40 -2.04
N VAL A 363 -7.95 11.05 -1.62
CA VAL A 363 -8.52 12.21 -2.33
C VAL A 363 -7.50 13.36 -2.37
N ARG A 364 -6.91 13.71 -1.22
CA ARG A 364 -5.89 14.78 -1.13
C ARG A 364 -4.68 14.46 -2.00
N MET A 365 -4.17 13.23 -1.90
CA MET A 365 -3.04 12.75 -2.69
C MET A 365 -3.29 12.85 -4.19
N ALA A 366 -4.46 12.43 -4.67
CA ALA A 366 -4.81 12.49 -6.09
C ALA A 366 -4.69 13.92 -6.64
N VAL A 367 -5.15 14.91 -5.90
CA VAL A 367 -5.06 16.32 -6.31
C VAL A 367 -3.67 16.90 -6.10
N GLU A 368 -3.13 16.79 -4.89
CA GLU A 368 -1.92 17.51 -4.46
C GLU A 368 -0.64 16.95 -5.08
N LEU A 369 -0.55 15.63 -5.25
CA LEU A 369 0.65 14.97 -5.78
C LEU A 369 0.55 14.65 -7.27
N PHE A 370 -0.66 14.39 -7.77
CA PHE A 370 -0.87 13.94 -9.15
C PHE A 370 -1.64 14.94 -10.02
N GLY A 371 -2.08 16.07 -9.46
CA GLY A 371 -2.82 17.08 -10.22
C GLY A 371 -4.12 16.56 -10.83
N ALA A 372 -4.73 15.54 -10.22
CA ALA A 372 -5.95 14.94 -10.72
C ALA A 372 -7.15 15.88 -10.61
N ASP A 373 -8.08 15.76 -11.54
CA ASP A 373 -9.43 16.28 -11.35
C ASP A 373 -10.21 15.25 -10.53
N VAL A 374 -10.58 15.59 -9.30
CA VAL A 374 -11.48 14.75 -8.48
C VAL A 374 -12.91 15.28 -8.57
N LYS A 375 -13.86 14.39 -8.84
CA LYS A 375 -15.30 14.69 -8.94
C LYS A 375 -16.12 13.62 -8.22
N VAL A 376 -17.33 13.96 -7.82
CA VAL A 376 -18.29 13.01 -7.23
C VAL A 376 -19.47 12.83 -8.18
N ILE A 377 -19.85 11.58 -8.46
CA ILE A 377 -21.09 11.23 -9.16
C ILE A 377 -21.85 10.25 -8.28
N SER A 378 -22.88 10.73 -7.58
CA SER A 378 -23.59 9.91 -6.61
C SER A 378 -25.10 10.06 -6.68
N ASP A 379 -25.81 8.96 -6.42
CA ASP A 379 -27.27 8.96 -6.32
C ASP A 379 -27.77 9.48 -4.95
N GLY A 380 -26.87 9.92 -4.07
CA GLY A 380 -27.19 10.70 -2.89
C GLY A 380 -27.65 12.12 -3.23
N ASN A 381 -27.49 13.05 -2.28
CA ASN A 381 -27.90 14.44 -2.47
C ASN A 381 -26.77 15.45 -2.22
N THR A 382 -26.83 16.57 -2.95
CA THR A 382 -25.83 17.65 -2.90
C THR A 382 -25.59 18.20 -1.49
N PHE A 383 -26.65 18.41 -0.70
CA PHE A 383 -26.52 18.96 0.65
C PHE A 383 -25.68 18.06 1.57
N TYR A 384 -25.86 16.75 1.53
CA TYR A 384 -25.08 15.81 2.36
C TYR A 384 -23.62 15.76 1.91
N ILE A 385 -23.39 15.57 0.61
CA ILE A 385 -22.05 15.42 0.05
C ILE A 385 -21.24 16.70 0.31
N GLU A 386 -21.77 17.87 -0.03
CA GLU A 386 -21.09 19.14 0.18
C GLU A 386 -20.85 19.45 1.66
N SER A 387 -21.79 19.10 2.54
CA SER A 387 -21.62 19.27 3.99
C SER A 387 -20.48 18.42 4.54
N MET A 388 -20.33 17.19 4.06
CA MET A 388 -19.22 16.31 4.43
C MET A 388 -17.89 16.87 3.88
N LEU A 389 -17.85 17.24 2.60
CA LEU A 389 -16.64 17.74 1.96
C LEU A 389 -16.13 19.03 2.62
N ASP A 390 -17.04 19.95 2.97
CA ASP A 390 -16.68 21.18 3.68
C ASP A 390 -16.11 20.89 5.06
N HIS A 391 -16.74 19.99 5.83
CA HIS A 391 -16.27 19.62 7.15
C HIS A 391 -14.88 18.94 7.15
N GLN A 392 -14.54 18.24 6.07
CA GLN A 392 -13.28 17.51 5.91
C GLN A 392 -12.19 18.33 5.18
N ASP A 393 -12.41 19.62 4.94
CA ASP A 393 -11.52 20.50 4.18
C ASP A 393 -11.22 19.98 2.76
N LEU A 394 -12.21 19.36 2.09
CA LEU A 394 -12.09 18.78 0.75
C LEU A 394 -12.79 19.59 -0.35
N SER A 395 -13.46 20.70 -0.01
CA SER A 395 -14.15 21.57 -0.98
C SER A 395 -13.24 22.11 -2.10
N ASN A 396 -11.93 22.23 -1.84
CA ASN A 396 -10.94 22.65 -2.84
C ASN A 396 -10.32 21.48 -3.62
N HIS A 397 -10.51 20.24 -3.15
CA HIS A 397 -9.98 19.03 -3.78
C HIS A 397 -11.00 18.43 -4.74
N VAL A 398 -12.29 18.40 -4.36
CA VAL A 398 -13.38 17.93 -5.21
C VAL A 398 -13.90 19.09 -6.05
N LYS A 399 -13.65 19.06 -7.36
CA LYS A 399 -13.98 20.16 -8.27
C LYS A 399 -15.46 20.29 -8.55
N GLU A 400 -16.20 19.19 -8.52
CA GLU A 400 -17.61 19.15 -8.92
C GLU A 400 -18.34 17.96 -8.30
N VAL A 401 -19.58 18.19 -7.86
CA VAL A 401 -20.49 17.18 -7.31
C VAL A 401 -21.71 17.08 -8.23
N PHE A 402 -21.93 15.89 -8.78
CA PHE A 402 -23.14 15.54 -9.52
C PHE A 402 -23.97 14.62 -8.64
N ALA A 403 -25.06 15.14 -8.10
CA ALA A 403 -25.98 14.41 -7.23
C ALA A 403 -27.36 15.06 -7.24
N ASN A 404 -28.34 14.44 -6.60
CA ASN A 404 -29.71 14.97 -6.54
C ASN A 404 -29.71 16.35 -5.83
N PRO A 405 -30.18 17.43 -6.50
CA PRO A 405 -30.13 18.78 -5.94
C PRO A 405 -31.08 18.98 -4.76
N ILE A 406 -30.70 19.87 -3.85
CA ILE A 406 -31.47 20.22 -2.66
C ILE A 406 -32.02 21.65 -2.76
N GLU A 407 -33.31 21.80 -2.48
CA GLU A 407 -33.97 23.10 -2.34
C GLU A 407 -34.31 23.36 -0.86
N HIS A 408 -34.19 24.61 -0.44
CA HIS A 408 -34.60 25.05 0.90
C HIS A 408 -36.04 25.59 0.84
N GLU A 409 -37.01 24.85 1.36
CA GLU A 409 -38.41 25.25 1.36
C GLU A 409 -38.82 25.87 2.71
N PRO A 410 -39.27 27.14 2.74
CA PRO A 410 -39.78 27.76 3.94
C PRO A 410 -41.13 27.13 4.34
N LEU A 411 -41.32 26.95 5.65
CA LEU A 411 -42.56 26.48 6.26
C LEU A 411 -43.35 27.66 6.83
N ASP A 412 -44.66 27.48 7.02
CA ASP A 412 -45.58 28.51 7.52
C ASP A 412 -45.21 29.06 8.91
N ASP A 413 -44.45 28.29 9.69
CA ASP A 413 -43.98 28.65 11.03
C ASP A 413 -42.60 29.33 11.04
N GLY A 414 -42.07 29.68 9.87
CA GLY A 414 -40.79 30.38 9.71
C GLY A 414 -39.55 29.46 9.71
N ARG A 415 -39.72 28.15 9.88
CA ARG A 415 -38.64 27.17 9.72
C ARG A 415 -38.38 26.88 8.25
N THR A 416 -37.31 26.14 7.95
CA THR A 416 -36.97 25.69 6.61
C THR A 416 -36.75 24.19 6.62
N ARG A 417 -37.31 23.50 5.62
CA ARG A 417 -37.00 22.09 5.36
C ARG A 417 -36.16 21.93 4.10
N LEU A 418 -35.44 20.83 4.03
CA LEU A 418 -34.74 20.40 2.82
C LEU A 418 -35.72 19.66 1.90
N ARG A 419 -35.62 19.91 0.59
CA ARG A 419 -36.35 19.22 -0.47
C ARG A 419 -35.38 18.57 -1.45
N ILE A 420 -35.52 17.27 -1.69
CA ILE A 420 -34.67 16.55 -2.65
C ILE A 420 -35.37 16.52 -4.00
N ARG A 421 -34.66 16.91 -5.06
CA ARG A 421 -35.13 16.82 -6.45
C ARG A 421 -34.28 15.81 -7.22
N PRO A 422 -34.89 15.00 -8.09
CA PRO A 422 -34.15 14.18 -9.05
C PRO A 422 -33.17 14.99 -9.91
N TYR A 423 -31.94 14.48 -10.07
CA TYR A 423 -30.92 15.11 -10.92
C TYR A 423 -31.38 15.24 -12.38
N HIS A 424 -31.92 14.15 -12.93
CA HIS A 424 -32.75 14.18 -14.14
C HIS A 424 -34.17 14.50 -13.68
N GLY A 425 -34.60 15.75 -13.91
CA GLY A 425 -35.88 16.24 -13.39
C GLY A 425 -37.10 15.38 -13.75
N ASP A 426 -38.13 15.48 -12.90
CA ASP A 426 -39.36 14.65 -12.85
C ASP A 426 -40.17 14.55 -14.16
N HIS A 427 -39.92 15.43 -15.12
CA HIS A 427 -40.63 15.51 -16.40
C HIS A 427 -39.90 14.83 -17.56
N LEU A 428 -38.71 14.27 -17.32
CA LEU A 428 -37.91 13.65 -18.35
C LEU A 428 -38.34 12.18 -18.53
N GLU A 429 -38.63 11.80 -19.77
CA GLU A 429 -38.72 10.40 -20.21
C GLU A 429 -37.52 9.61 -19.65
N PRO A 430 -37.69 8.32 -19.29
CA PRO A 430 -36.58 7.48 -18.85
C PRO A 430 -35.41 7.61 -19.81
N HIS A 431 -34.22 7.95 -19.31
CA HIS A 431 -33.01 8.18 -20.13
C HIS A 431 -32.47 6.90 -20.81
N GLY A 432 -33.26 5.82 -20.87
CA GLY A 432 -32.98 4.59 -21.61
C GLY A 432 -31.86 3.72 -21.05
N CYS A 433 -31.27 4.07 -19.91
CA CYS A 433 -30.24 3.24 -19.28
C CYS A 433 -30.88 2.10 -18.51
N LYS A 434 -30.33 0.89 -18.65
CA LYS A 434 -30.82 -0.33 -17.99
C LYS A 434 -30.28 -0.51 -16.57
N TRP A 435 -29.25 0.23 -16.20
CA TRP A 435 -28.49 0.04 -14.97
C TRP A 435 -28.73 1.13 -13.93
N CYS A 436 -29.04 2.34 -14.37
CA CYS A 436 -29.26 3.48 -13.49
C CYS A 436 -30.76 3.70 -13.23
N PRO A 437 -31.14 4.18 -12.04
CA PRO A 437 -32.51 4.60 -11.76
C PRO A 437 -32.86 5.86 -12.57
N THR A 438 -34.15 6.10 -12.79
CA THR A 438 -34.63 7.15 -13.71
C THR A 438 -34.26 8.57 -13.29
N ASN A 439 -34.00 8.79 -12.01
CA ASN A 439 -33.64 10.09 -11.46
C ASN A 439 -32.20 10.50 -11.77
N MET A 440 -31.28 9.56 -12.07
CA MET A 440 -29.88 9.90 -12.30
C MET A 440 -29.12 8.79 -13.04
N CYS A 441 -28.50 9.13 -14.17
CA CYS A 441 -27.61 8.22 -14.89
C CYS A 441 -26.14 8.61 -14.71
N LYS A 442 -25.46 7.94 -13.76
CA LYS A 442 -24.04 8.18 -13.48
C LYS A 442 -23.14 8.08 -14.72
N GLY A 443 -23.44 7.13 -15.61
CA GLY A 443 -22.70 6.97 -16.85
C GLY A 443 -22.86 8.13 -17.83
N SER A 444 -24.07 8.72 -17.99
CA SER A 444 -24.25 9.84 -18.94
C SER A 444 -23.54 11.10 -18.44
N ILE A 445 -23.46 11.25 -17.13
CA ILE A 445 -22.69 12.30 -16.46
C ILE A 445 -21.18 12.10 -16.73
N LEU A 446 -20.66 10.87 -16.60
CA LEU A 446 -19.27 10.55 -16.98
C LEU A 446 -18.98 10.91 -18.46
N ASP A 447 -19.88 10.57 -19.38
CA ASP A 447 -19.71 10.93 -20.80
C ASP A 447 -19.68 12.44 -21.01
N SER A 448 -20.56 13.18 -20.31
CA SER A 448 -20.58 14.64 -20.34
C SER A 448 -19.24 15.21 -19.86
N ILE A 449 -18.70 14.70 -18.74
CA ILE A 449 -17.39 15.10 -18.23
C ILE A 449 -16.30 14.86 -19.27
N ARG A 450 -16.25 13.68 -19.89
CA ARG A 450 -15.24 13.34 -20.92
C ARG A 450 -15.41 14.15 -22.21
N SER A 451 -16.62 14.59 -22.52
CA SER A 451 -16.89 15.46 -23.67
C SER A 451 -16.41 16.90 -23.41
N SER A 452 -16.43 17.34 -22.16
CA SER A 452 -16.02 18.70 -21.77
C SER A 452 -14.50 18.85 -21.67
N LYS A 453 -13.79 17.79 -21.28
CA LYS A 453 -12.33 17.75 -21.13
C LYS A 453 -11.84 16.34 -21.43
N SER A 454 -10.79 16.25 -22.24
CA SER A 454 -10.12 14.98 -22.49
C SER A 454 -9.26 14.59 -21.28
N TYR A 455 -9.37 13.32 -20.89
CA TYR A 455 -8.56 12.71 -19.85
C TYR A 455 -7.87 11.49 -20.42
N TYR A 456 -6.59 11.32 -20.09
CA TYR A 456 -5.80 10.15 -20.47
C TYR A 456 -6.25 8.90 -19.71
N ARG A 457 -6.63 9.07 -18.45
CA ARG A 457 -7.08 7.98 -17.58
C ARG A 457 -8.20 8.45 -16.66
N VAL A 458 -9.16 7.56 -16.45
CA VAL A 458 -10.24 7.68 -15.47
C VAL A 458 -10.08 6.57 -14.43
N ILE A 459 -10.13 6.95 -13.16
CA ILE A 459 -10.33 6.03 -12.04
C ILE A 459 -11.76 6.26 -11.54
N TYR A 460 -12.56 5.20 -11.52
CA TYR A 460 -13.90 5.22 -10.95
C TYR A 460 -13.93 4.37 -9.69
N VAL A 461 -14.48 4.89 -8.60
CA VAL A 461 -14.64 4.18 -7.33
C VAL A 461 -16.13 4.14 -7.00
N GLY A 462 -16.72 2.94 -6.88
CA GLY A 462 -18.14 2.79 -6.59
C GLY A 462 -18.53 1.38 -6.13
N ASP A 463 -19.59 1.26 -5.35
CA ASP A 463 -20.02 0.01 -4.71
C ASP A 463 -21.27 -0.63 -5.34
N GLY A 464 -22.07 0.18 -6.07
CA GLY A 464 -23.45 -0.16 -6.41
C GLY A 464 -23.70 -0.64 -7.83
N THR A 465 -24.93 -1.10 -8.07
CA THR A 465 -25.40 -1.47 -9.43
C THR A 465 -25.40 -0.27 -10.38
N GLY A 466 -25.67 0.93 -9.86
CA GLY A 466 -25.66 2.17 -10.64
C GLY A 466 -24.28 2.50 -11.24
N ASP A 467 -23.22 2.05 -10.57
CA ASP A 467 -21.80 2.27 -10.91
C ASP A 467 -21.31 1.37 -12.04
N PHE A 468 -22.04 0.27 -12.32
CA PHE A 468 -21.79 -0.52 -13.51
C PHE A 468 -21.97 0.30 -14.80
N CYS A 469 -22.89 1.28 -14.81
CA CYS A 469 -23.11 2.10 -15.98
C CYS A 469 -21.89 2.92 -16.38
N PRO A 470 -21.28 3.75 -15.51
CA PRO A 470 -20.03 4.43 -15.82
C PRO A 470 -18.87 3.44 -16.02
N ALA A 471 -18.78 2.36 -15.24
CA ALA A 471 -17.75 1.33 -15.42
C ALA A 471 -17.75 0.73 -16.84
N SER A 472 -18.94 0.50 -17.42
CA SER A 472 -19.08 -0.02 -18.79
C SER A 472 -18.66 0.96 -19.91
N ARG A 473 -18.36 2.22 -19.55
CA ARG A 473 -17.91 3.28 -20.47
C ARG A 473 -16.40 3.53 -20.36
N LEU A 474 -15.74 2.86 -19.43
CA LEU A 474 -14.30 2.90 -19.24
C LEU A 474 -13.59 2.13 -20.37
N THR A 475 -12.37 2.55 -20.66
CA THR A 475 -11.48 1.95 -21.66
C THR A 475 -10.49 1.00 -20.99
N GLU A 476 -9.69 0.27 -21.78
CA GLU A 476 -8.63 -0.60 -21.26
C GLU A 476 -7.53 0.14 -20.48
N TYR A 477 -7.47 1.46 -20.60
CA TYR A 477 -6.50 2.30 -19.88
C TYR A 477 -7.06 2.90 -18.60
N ASP A 478 -8.34 2.70 -18.31
CA ASP A 478 -9.04 3.21 -17.14
C ASP A 478 -9.09 2.15 -16.03
N VAL A 479 -9.44 2.56 -14.81
CA VAL A 479 -9.51 1.67 -13.64
C VAL A 479 -10.86 1.82 -12.95
N VAL A 480 -11.44 0.71 -12.52
CA VAL A 480 -12.63 0.67 -11.66
C VAL A 480 -12.28 -0.04 -10.35
N TRP A 481 -12.72 0.53 -9.23
CA TRP A 481 -12.56 0.00 -7.88
C TRP A 481 -13.91 -0.22 -7.24
#